data_AF-A0A0M4QIQ8-F1
#
_entry.id   AF-A0A0M4QIQ8-F1
#
_cell.length_a   1.000
_cell.length_b   1.000
_cell.length_c   1.000
_cell.angle_alpha   90.00
_cell.angle_beta   90.00
_cell.angle_gamma   90.00
#
_symmetry.space_group_name_H-M   'P 1'
#
loop_
_entity.id
_entity.type
_entity.pdbx_description
1 polymer ?
#
loop_
_entity_poly.entity_id
_entity_poly.type
_entity_poly.pdbx_seq_one_letter_code
_entity_poly.pdbx_strand_id
1 'polypeptide(L)'
;MSRTVLVVVVVAALLVGAVGLAWWYGPARHDRVRELARQAAEREAPGALRVLSVRGLGAAGGYEVTAAVVGDPDAVASFATGPGGACPPGSRCALSVGPAVARARAEAAELRSLTTALDGCGVDVAGIRELRRIDRPGGTGPGIDDAAGLVAELTVVAGPSTATDGGAALLALLDRCAVEAARARAGLAGIDPDGPVTLSVRVLDPADAVRPGPPGPDRPRALVLREAAEAASARVRHRTTVRATRYGVHEGATLGFGPAGATGYRAAAERAAAAHLRATGVPAANSPALHAFRQYLPGSTDRVRAYVSFRSPGRTSPGDDRVVAVDVGTDGSDPVALRVLDAPQPWRLPFEPGLR
;
A
#
# COMPACT_ATOMS: atom_id res chain seq x y z
N MET A 1 -24.91 -19.67 -50.36
CA MET A 1 -23.92 -20.20 -49.40
C MET A 1 -24.65 -20.82 -48.23
N SER A 2 -24.42 -22.11 -47.99
CA SER A 2 -25.14 -22.93 -47.00
C SER A 2 -24.76 -22.51 -45.58
N ARG A 3 -25.74 -22.34 -44.68
CA ARG A 3 -25.55 -21.99 -43.25
C ARG A 3 -24.52 -22.88 -42.55
N THR A 4 -24.35 -24.11 -43.02
CA THR A 4 -23.37 -25.10 -42.54
C THR A 4 -21.92 -24.67 -42.75
N VAL A 5 -21.61 -23.96 -43.84
CA VAL A 5 -20.23 -23.51 -44.14
C VAL A 5 -19.81 -22.37 -43.22
N LEU A 6 -20.75 -21.48 -42.84
CA LEU A 6 -20.46 -20.36 -41.94
C LEU A 6 -20.14 -20.84 -40.51
N VAL A 7 -20.86 -21.86 -40.03
CA VAL A 7 -20.65 -22.41 -38.67
C VAL A 7 -19.29 -23.10 -38.53
N VAL A 8 -18.85 -23.84 -39.56
CA VAL A 8 -17.55 -24.53 -39.54
C VAL A 8 -16.38 -23.54 -39.52
N VAL A 9 -16.47 -22.43 -40.26
CA VAL A 9 -15.41 -21.40 -40.30
C VAL A 9 -15.30 -20.64 -38.96
N VAL A 10 -16.43 -20.33 -38.31
CA VAL A 10 -16.44 -19.62 -37.02
C VAL A 10 -15.89 -20.52 -35.90
N VAL A 11 -16.23 -21.81 -35.88
CA VAL A 11 -15.70 -22.76 -34.89
C VAL A 11 -14.21 -23.00 -35.09
N ALA A 12 -13.73 -23.11 -36.34
CA ALA A 12 -12.30 -23.24 -36.62
C ALA A 12 -11.51 -21.99 -36.20
N ALA A 13 -12.03 -20.79 -36.44
CA ALA A 13 -11.39 -19.55 -36.02
C ALA A 13 -11.32 -19.40 -34.48
N LEU A 14 -12.37 -19.81 -33.77
CA LEU A 14 -12.39 -19.83 -32.30
C LEU A 14 -11.42 -20.86 -31.71
N LEU A 15 -11.29 -22.05 -32.33
CA LEU A 15 -10.34 -23.07 -31.90
C LEU A 15 -8.88 -22.64 -32.15
N VAL A 16 -8.57 -22.01 -33.28
CA VAL A 16 -7.22 -21.47 -33.55
C VAL A 16 -6.90 -20.30 -32.60
N GLY A 17 -7.87 -19.45 -32.28
CA GLY A 17 -7.70 -18.38 -31.29
C GLY A 17 -7.46 -18.90 -29.86
N ALA A 18 -8.20 -19.92 -29.45
CA ALA A 18 -8.04 -20.54 -28.12
C ALA A 18 -6.73 -21.33 -27.99
N VAL A 19 -6.30 -22.03 -29.04
CA VAL A 19 -5.00 -22.74 -29.06
C VAL A 19 -3.83 -21.76 -29.11
N GLY A 20 -3.94 -20.64 -29.84
CA GLY A 20 -2.93 -19.59 -29.87
C GLY A 20 -2.72 -18.91 -28.50
N LEU A 21 -3.80 -18.68 -27.75
CA LEU A 21 -3.73 -18.15 -26.39
C LEU A 21 -3.16 -19.18 -25.40
N ALA A 22 -3.53 -20.46 -25.53
CA ALA A 22 -2.96 -21.54 -24.72
C ALA A 22 -1.47 -21.79 -25.01
N TRP A 23 -0.99 -21.56 -26.24
CA TRP A 23 0.44 -21.63 -26.59
C TRP A 23 1.23 -20.41 -26.11
N TRP A 24 0.63 -19.22 -26.11
CA TRP A 24 1.28 -18.00 -25.62
C TRP A 24 1.43 -18.00 -24.09
N TYR A 25 0.48 -18.64 -23.38
CA TYR A 25 0.41 -18.74 -21.91
C TYR A 25 0.63 -20.16 -21.35
N GLY A 26 1.14 -21.10 -22.16
CA GLY A 26 1.22 -22.50 -21.77
C GLY A 26 2.24 -22.79 -20.66
N PRO A 27 2.00 -23.80 -19.80
CA PRO A 27 2.89 -24.18 -18.69
C PRO A 27 4.33 -24.48 -19.11
N ALA A 28 4.54 -25.04 -20.31
CA ALA A 28 5.87 -25.34 -20.85
C ALA A 28 6.78 -24.10 -21.01
N ARG A 29 6.19 -22.91 -21.25
CA ARG A 29 6.95 -21.66 -21.32
C ARG A 29 7.36 -21.18 -19.94
N HIS A 30 6.50 -21.36 -18.94
CA HIS A 30 6.79 -20.99 -17.55
C HIS A 30 7.93 -21.84 -16.98
N ASP A 31 7.93 -23.15 -17.22
CA ASP A 31 8.98 -24.05 -16.74
C ASP A 31 10.34 -23.72 -17.36
N ARG A 32 10.37 -23.46 -18.68
CA ARG A 32 11.60 -23.05 -19.37
C ARG A 32 12.15 -21.74 -18.82
N VAL A 33 11.28 -20.76 -18.58
CA VAL A 33 11.69 -19.46 -18.02
C VAL A 33 12.20 -19.62 -16.59
N ARG A 34 11.56 -20.47 -15.78
CA ARG A 34 12.00 -20.77 -14.42
C ARG A 34 13.38 -21.41 -14.40
N GLU A 35 13.63 -22.35 -15.31
CA GLU A 35 14.94 -22.98 -15.46
C GLU A 35 16.01 -21.97 -15.90
N LEU A 36 15.72 -21.12 -16.87
CA LEU A 36 16.65 -20.05 -17.29
C LEU A 36 16.94 -19.04 -16.17
N ALA A 37 15.93 -18.69 -15.38
CA ALA A 37 16.08 -17.85 -14.20
C ALA A 37 16.96 -18.54 -13.13
N ARG A 38 16.80 -19.84 -12.93
CA ARG A 38 17.64 -20.64 -12.03
C ARG A 38 19.09 -20.67 -12.50
N GLN A 39 19.33 -20.89 -13.79
CA GLN A 39 20.67 -20.86 -14.37
C GLN A 39 21.30 -19.46 -14.32
N ALA A 40 20.51 -18.39 -14.44
CA ALA A 40 21.00 -17.04 -14.22
C ALA A 40 21.39 -16.81 -12.75
N ALA A 41 20.52 -17.19 -11.82
CA ALA A 41 20.79 -17.07 -10.38
C ALA A 41 22.06 -17.85 -9.98
N GLU A 42 22.22 -19.08 -10.47
CA GLU A 42 23.38 -19.91 -10.17
C GLU A 42 24.68 -19.37 -10.78
N ARG A 43 24.62 -18.76 -11.98
CA ARG A 43 25.82 -18.15 -12.59
C ARG A 43 26.26 -16.88 -11.87
N GLU A 44 25.31 -16.01 -11.55
CA GLU A 44 25.61 -14.68 -11.00
C GLU A 44 25.75 -14.68 -9.47
N ALA A 45 25.14 -15.66 -8.78
CA ALA A 45 25.20 -15.82 -7.33
C ALA A 45 25.16 -17.32 -6.94
N PRO A 46 26.23 -18.09 -7.21
CA PRO A 46 26.27 -19.55 -7.04
C PRO A 46 25.83 -19.99 -5.64
N GLY A 47 24.84 -20.87 -5.56
CA GLY A 47 24.29 -21.39 -4.30
C GLY A 47 23.65 -20.35 -3.37
N ALA A 48 23.58 -19.07 -3.74
CA ALA A 48 23.07 -18.01 -2.87
C ALA A 48 21.55 -17.77 -3.02
N LEU A 49 20.94 -18.25 -4.11
CA LEU A 49 19.55 -17.99 -4.45
C LEU A 49 18.80 -19.28 -4.79
N ARG A 50 17.55 -19.37 -4.32
CA ARG A 50 16.59 -20.39 -4.74
C ARG A 50 15.36 -19.73 -5.36
N VAL A 51 15.12 -20.00 -6.63
CA VAL A 51 13.99 -19.42 -7.39
C VAL A 51 12.64 -19.96 -6.89
N LEU A 52 11.80 -19.06 -6.36
CA LEU A 52 10.47 -19.37 -5.83
C LEU A 52 9.40 -19.21 -6.91
N SER A 53 9.42 -18.08 -7.62
CA SER A 53 8.43 -17.76 -8.65
C SER A 53 9.02 -16.88 -9.75
N VAL A 54 8.36 -16.90 -10.91
CA VAL A 54 8.68 -16.03 -12.03
C VAL A 54 7.39 -15.45 -12.61
N ARG A 55 7.32 -14.13 -12.73
CA ARG A 55 6.15 -13.39 -13.20
C ARG A 55 6.50 -12.61 -14.46
N GLY A 56 5.69 -12.74 -15.52
CA GLY A 56 5.89 -11.95 -16.74
C GLY A 56 5.61 -10.46 -16.51
N LEU A 57 6.45 -9.58 -17.07
CA LEU A 57 6.30 -8.11 -16.96
C LEU A 57 5.36 -7.50 -18.01
N GLY A 58 4.58 -8.32 -18.71
CA GLY A 58 3.62 -7.87 -19.73
C GLY A 58 4.30 -7.35 -21.00
N ALA A 59 3.70 -6.32 -21.61
CA ALA A 59 4.08 -5.80 -22.94
C ALA A 59 5.51 -5.25 -23.02
N ALA A 60 6.11 -4.86 -21.88
CA ALA A 60 7.51 -4.42 -21.80
C ALA A 60 8.52 -5.56 -22.04
N GLY A 61 8.06 -6.81 -22.02
CA GLY A 61 8.91 -7.99 -22.14
C GLY A 61 9.67 -8.31 -20.85
N GLY A 62 10.18 -9.53 -20.76
CA GLY A 62 10.95 -10.00 -19.62
C GLY A 62 10.11 -10.55 -18.46
N TYR A 63 10.81 -10.87 -17.38
CA TYR A 63 10.24 -11.53 -16.23
C TYR A 63 10.82 -10.99 -14.92
N GLU A 64 9.98 -10.84 -13.91
CA GLU A 64 10.39 -10.62 -12.54
C GLU A 64 10.58 -11.99 -11.86
N VAL A 65 11.78 -12.22 -11.35
CA VAL A 65 12.15 -13.43 -10.62
C VAL A 65 12.15 -13.10 -9.14
N THR A 66 11.41 -13.89 -8.35
CA THR A 66 11.45 -13.85 -6.89
C THR A 66 12.19 -15.09 -6.38
N ALA A 67 13.21 -14.89 -5.55
CA ALA A 67 14.06 -15.94 -5.03
C ALA A 67 14.27 -15.80 -3.52
N ALA A 68 14.30 -16.92 -2.81
CA ALA A 68 14.78 -16.98 -1.43
C ALA A 68 16.30 -16.84 -1.41
N VAL A 69 16.84 -16.12 -0.44
CA VAL A 69 18.29 -16.09 -0.21
C VAL A 69 18.69 -17.27 0.66
N VAL A 70 19.61 -18.10 0.18
CA VAL A 70 20.10 -19.25 0.93
C VAL A 70 20.86 -18.76 2.17
N GLY A 71 20.55 -19.37 3.32
CA GLY A 71 21.14 -19.03 4.61
C GLY A 71 20.45 -17.87 5.37
N ASP A 72 19.44 -17.21 4.79
CA ASP A 72 18.64 -16.20 5.50
C ASP A 72 17.13 -16.52 5.33
N PRO A 73 16.44 -16.98 6.38
CA PRO A 73 15.04 -17.43 6.29
C PRO A 73 14.04 -16.29 6.11
N ASP A 74 14.46 -15.04 6.23
CA ASP A 74 13.58 -13.88 6.09
C ASP A 74 13.79 -13.15 4.75
N ALA A 75 14.91 -13.40 4.07
CA ALA A 75 15.33 -12.65 2.89
C ALA A 75 14.74 -13.15 1.57
N VAL A 76 14.20 -12.21 0.79
CA VAL A 76 13.63 -12.44 -0.54
C VAL A 76 14.27 -11.45 -1.52
N ALA A 77 14.97 -11.97 -2.52
CA ALA A 77 15.49 -11.16 -3.61
C ALA A 77 14.49 -11.12 -4.77
N SER A 78 14.35 -9.94 -5.37
CA SER A 78 13.60 -9.76 -6.62
C SER A 78 14.47 -9.07 -7.66
N PHE A 79 14.51 -9.60 -8.88
CA PHE A 79 15.27 -9.03 -9.98
C PHE A 79 14.57 -9.28 -11.32
N ALA A 80 14.84 -8.45 -12.31
CA ALA A 80 14.23 -8.55 -13.63
C ALA A 80 15.19 -9.21 -14.62
N THR A 81 14.66 -10.12 -15.45
CA THR A 81 15.37 -10.76 -16.56
C THR A 81 14.91 -10.17 -17.89
N GLY A 82 15.72 -10.38 -18.94
CA GLY A 82 15.32 -10.01 -20.30
C GLY A 82 14.19 -10.90 -20.86
N PRO A 83 13.70 -10.58 -22.08
CA PRO A 83 12.76 -11.42 -22.81
C PRO A 83 13.26 -12.87 -22.90
N GLY A 84 12.38 -13.83 -22.63
CA GLY A 84 12.73 -15.26 -22.61
C GLY A 84 13.37 -15.78 -21.31
N GLY A 85 13.54 -14.95 -20.27
CA GLY A 85 14.05 -15.40 -18.97
C GLY A 85 15.58 -15.40 -18.85
N ALA A 86 16.28 -14.94 -19.89
CA ALA A 86 17.74 -14.97 -19.93
C ALA A 86 18.36 -13.73 -19.25
N CYS A 87 19.53 -13.96 -18.64
CA CYS A 87 20.46 -12.92 -18.19
C CYS A 87 21.81 -13.16 -18.87
N PRO A 88 22.05 -12.49 -20.01
CA PRO A 88 23.34 -12.54 -20.68
C PRO A 88 24.45 -11.97 -19.79
N PRO A 89 25.70 -12.48 -19.88
CA PRO A 89 26.84 -11.90 -19.17
C PRO A 89 27.00 -10.41 -19.50
N GLY A 90 27.31 -9.60 -18.49
CA GLY A 90 27.46 -8.14 -18.63
C GLY A 90 26.15 -7.37 -18.87
N SER A 91 25.00 -8.05 -18.94
CA SER A 91 23.71 -7.38 -19.06
C SER A 91 23.32 -6.69 -17.75
N ARG A 92 22.37 -5.75 -17.83
CA ARG A 92 21.77 -5.12 -16.64
C ARG A 92 21.15 -6.15 -15.68
N CYS A 93 20.61 -7.27 -16.20
CA CYS A 93 20.12 -8.33 -15.32
C CYS A 93 21.27 -8.93 -14.50
N ALA A 94 22.34 -9.37 -15.16
CA ALA A 94 23.49 -10.01 -14.50
C ALA A 94 24.07 -9.12 -13.40
N LEU A 95 24.30 -7.85 -13.72
CA LEU A 95 24.82 -6.85 -12.78
C LEU A 95 23.86 -6.52 -11.61
N SER A 96 22.57 -6.87 -11.73
CA SER A 96 21.56 -6.60 -10.69
C SER A 96 21.40 -7.71 -9.66
N VAL A 97 21.83 -8.94 -9.96
CA VAL A 97 21.60 -10.11 -9.07
C VAL A 97 22.36 -9.98 -7.75
N GLY A 98 23.66 -9.70 -7.80
CA GLY A 98 24.48 -9.52 -6.58
C GLY A 98 23.94 -8.40 -5.66
N PRO A 99 23.71 -7.18 -6.19
CA PRO A 99 23.06 -6.10 -5.43
C PRO A 99 21.67 -6.47 -4.90
N ALA A 100 20.87 -7.25 -5.63
CA ALA A 100 19.58 -7.72 -5.16
C ALA A 100 19.69 -8.67 -3.95
N VAL A 101 20.69 -9.56 -3.93
CA VAL A 101 20.97 -10.43 -2.77
C VAL A 101 21.39 -9.60 -1.56
N ALA A 102 22.29 -8.64 -1.74
CA ALA A 102 22.76 -7.78 -0.65
C ALA A 102 21.60 -6.94 -0.07
N ARG A 103 20.76 -6.38 -0.94
CA ARG A 103 19.56 -5.64 -0.54
C ARG A 103 18.57 -6.52 0.20
N ALA A 104 18.30 -7.73 -0.29
CA ALA A 104 17.39 -8.67 0.36
C ALA A 104 17.83 -9.04 1.79
N ARG A 105 19.14 -9.21 2.02
CA ARG A 105 19.68 -9.44 3.37
C ARG A 105 19.56 -8.22 4.28
N ALA A 106 19.79 -7.02 3.74
CA ALA A 106 19.61 -5.79 4.50
C ALA A 106 18.14 -5.57 4.88
N GLU A 107 17.22 -5.75 3.94
CA GLU A 107 15.76 -5.69 4.18
C GLU A 107 15.31 -6.77 5.18
N ALA A 108 15.88 -7.98 5.13
CA ALA A 108 15.61 -9.02 6.12
C ALA A 108 16.08 -8.65 7.54
N ALA A 109 17.24 -8.00 7.67
CA ALA A 109 17.70 -7.49 8.95
C ALA A 109 16.79 -6.37 9.49
N GLU A 110 16.37 -5.45 8.64
CA GLU A 110 15.39 -4.41 9.01
C GLU A 110 14.04 -5.04 9.39
N LEU A 111 13.58 -6.05 8.65
CA LEU A 111 12.34 -6.78 8.95
C LEU A 111 12.40 -7.44 10.33
N ARG A 112 13.49 -8.13 10.66
CA ARG A 112 13.69 -8.73 11.99
C ARG A 112 13.68 -7.66 13.08
N SER A 113 14.44 -6.59 12.90
CA SER A 113 14.48 -5.47 13.86
C SER A 113 13.09 -4.87 14.09
N LEU A 114 12.36 -4.60 13.00
CA LEU A 114 11.03 -4.01 13.05
C LEU A 114 10.03 -4.94 13.73
N THR A 115 9.98 -6.21 13.32
CA THR A 115 9.03 -7.17 13.88
C THR A 115 9.29 -7.45 15.36
N THR A 116 10.55 -7.56 15.79
CA THR A 116 10.91 -7.68 17.21
C THR A 116 10.48 -6.45 18.01
N ALA A 117 10.71 -5.24 17.49
CA ALA A 117 10.29 -4.01 18.16
C ALA A 117 8.77 -3.91 18.31
N LEU A 118 8.02 -4.23 17.24
CA LEU A 118 6.56 -4.21 17.25
C LEU A 118 5.95 -5.27 18.18
N ASP A 119 6.51 -6.48 18.18
CA ASP A 119 6.09 -7.57 19.06
C ASP A 119 6.33 -7.20 20.54
N GLY A 120 7.52 -6.67 20.85
CA GLY A 120 7.84 -6.17 22.20
C GLY A 120 6.95 -5.01 22.67
N CYS A 121 6.31 -4.29 21.75
CA CYS A 121 5.34 -3.25 22.06
C CYS A 121 3.89 -3.75 22.12
N GLY A 122 3.62 -5.01 21.78
CA GLY A 122 2.28 -5.60 21.81
C GLY A 122 1.43 -5.33 20.55
N VAL A 123 2.05 -5.05 19.41
CA VAL A 123 1.35 -4.91 18.12
C VAL A 123 1.37 -6.24 17.37
N ASP A 124 0.20 -6.81 17.11
CA ASP A 124 0.05 -8.03 16.30
C ASP A 124 0.13 -7.70 14.80
N VAL A 125 1.30 -7.96 14.21
CA VAL A 125 1.57 -7.73 12.78
C VAL A 125 1.08 -8.93 11.95
N ALA A 126 -0.04 -8.75 11.27
CA ALA A 126 -0.58 -9.73 10.33
C ALA A 126 0.12 -9.75 8.97
N GLY A 127 0.74 -8.64 8.56
CA GLY A 127 1.43 -8.58 7.27
C GLY A 127 2.24 -7.31 7.05
N ILE A 128 3.13 -7.33 6.07
CA ILE A 128 3.96 -6.19 5.66
C ILE A 128 3.97 -6.13 4.14
N ARG A 129 3.36 -5.09 3.57
CA ARG A 129 3.24 -4.94 2.11
C ARG A 129 4.52 -4.37 1.51
N GLU A 130 5.12 -3.40 2.19
CA GLU A 130 6.31 -2.70 1.74
C GLU A 130 7.25 -2.51 2.92
N LEU A 131 8.53 -2.76 2.68
CA LEU A 131 9.62 -2.39 3.56
C LEU A 131 10.69 -1.79 2.67
N ARG A 132 10.90 -0.48 2.77
CA ARG A 132 11.79 0.25 1.87
C ARG A 132 12.68 1.19 2.65
N ARG A 133 13.96 1.04 2.41
CA ARG A 133 14.98 1.98 2.85
C ARG A 133 15.09 3.15 1.87
N ILE A 134 15.12 4.36 2.40
CA ILE A 134 15.42 5.57 1.64
C ILE A 134 16.85 5.97 1.98
N ASP A 135 17.76 5.90 1.00
CA ASP A 135 19.19 6.20 1.20
C ASP A 135 19.55 7.65 0.89
N ARG A 136 18.63 8.43 0.33
CA ARG A 136 18.93 9.78 -0.13
C ARG A 136 18.90 10.73 1.09
N PRO A 137 20.00 11.39 1.46
CA PRO A 137 19.89 12.62 2.24
C PRO A 137 19.15 13.62 1.35
N GLY A 138 18.09 14.23 1.89
CA GLY A 138 17.17 15.06 1.12
C GLY A 138 17.89 16.00 0.16
N GLY A 139 17.39 16.09 -1.08
CA GLY A 139 17.69 17.26 -1.90
C GLY A 139 17.29 18.52 -1.11
N THR A 140 17.83 19.67 -1.49
CA THR A 140 17.57 20.98 -0.87
C THR A 140 16.10 21.46 -0.95
N GLY A 141 15.15 20.57 -1.23
CA GLY A 141 13.73 20.83 -1.16
C GLY A 141 13.25 20.90 0.30
N PRO A 142 12.31 21.79 0.63
CA PRO A 142 11.81 22.01 1.99
C PRO A 142 10.83 20.92 2.48
N GLY A 143 10.98 19.68 2.02
CA GLY A 143 10.14 18.56 2.41
C GLY A 143 10.91 17.56 3.28
N ILE A 144 10.47 17.38 4.52
CA ILE A 144 11.00 16.35 5.43
C ILE A 144 10.76 14.95 4.83
N ASP A 145 9.83 14.79 3.89
CA ASP A 145 9.45 13.54 3.21
C ASP A 145 10.58 12.82 2.44
N ASP A 146 11.72 13.49 2.21
CA ASP A 146 12.86 12.94 1.46
C ASP A 146 14.08 12.62 2.33
N ALA A 147 13.97 12.62 3.67
CA ALA A 147 15.09 12.25 4.54
C ALA A 147 15.41 10.75 4.46
N ALA A 148 16.69 10.41 4.60
CA ALA A 148 17.15 9.02 4.66
C ALA A 148 16.46 8.31 5.84
N GLY A 149 15.77 7.20 5.59
CA GLY A 149 14.75 6.70 6.50
C GLY A 149 14.27 5.28 6.19
N LEU A 150 13.29 4.83 6.97
CA LEU A 150 12.57 3.57 6.75
C LEU A 150 11.13 3.90 6.44
N VAL A 151 10.59 3.32 5.38
CA VAL A 151 9.16 3.31 5.13
C VAL A 151 8.68 1.87 5.21
N ALA A 152 7.74 1.60 6.10
CA ALA A 152 7.12 0.29 6.24
C ALA A 152 5.60 0.43 6.10
N GLU A 153 4.99 -0.37 5.23
CA GLU A 153 3.54 -0.51 5.18
C GLU A 153 3.12 -1.80 5.88
N LEU A 154 2.51 -1.64 7.04
CA LEU A 154 2.15 -2.71 7.96
C LEU A 154 0.66 -2.99 7.89
N THR A 155 0.29 -4.24 8.08
CA THR A 155 -1.08 -4.65 8.36
C THR A 155 -1.11 -5.22 9.77
N VAL A 156 -1.91 -4.62 10.64
CA VAL A 156 -2.03 -4.97 12.05
C VAL A 156 -3.44 -5.44 12.35
N VAL A 157 -3.57 -6.36 13.29
CA VAL A 157 -4.86 -6.84 13.77
C VAL A 157 -5.29 -6.01 14.96
N ALA A 158 -6.31 -5.17 14.78
CA ALA A 158 -6.96 -4.44 15.85
C ALA A 158 -8.40 -4.09 15.46
N GLY A 159 -9.36 -4.41 16.33
CA GLY A 159 -10.77 -4.10 16.10
C GLY A 159 -11.15 -2.77 16.75
N PRO A 160 -12.10 -2.00 16.18
CA PRO A 160 -12.65 -0.81 16.83
C PRO A 160 -13.45 -1.17 18.11
N SER A 161 -13.75 -2.45 18.36
CA SER A 161 -14.44 -2.98 19.55
C SER A 161 -13.58 -3.09 20.82
N THR A 162 -12.34 -2.59 20.81
CA THR A 162 -11.71 -2.05 22.04
C THR A 162 -12.38 -0.73 22.50
N ALA A 163 -13.42 -0.29 21.76
CA ALA A 163 -14.63 0.44 22.15
C ALA A 163 -14.83 0.52 23.67
N THR A 164 -14.61 1.65 24.32
CA THR A 164 -15.38 2.89 24.10
C THR A 164 -14.53 4.16 24.02
N ASP A 165 -13.19 3.99 23.98
CA ASP A 165 -12.20 5.03 23.66
C ASP A 165 -11.41 4.69 22.36
N GLY A 166 -11.99 3.78 21.56
CA GLY A 166 -11.43 2.78 20.62
C GLY A 166 -10.62 3.21 19.39
N GLY A 167 -9.96 4.36 19.43
CA GLY A 167 -8.93 4.73 18.47
C GLY A 167 -7.71 5.31 19.18
N ALA A 168 -7.91 6.11 20.22
CA ALA A 168 -6.85 6.83 20.91
C ALA A 168 -5.80 5.89 21.54
N ALA A 169 -6.23 4.78 22.14
CA ALA A 169 -5.31 3.79 22.70
C ALA A 169 -4.45 3.10 21.62
N LEU A 170 -5.04 2.77 20.47
CA LEU A 170 -4.32 2.21 19.33
C LEU A 170 -3.36 3.24 18.73
N LEU A 171 -3.79 4.48 18.52
CA LEU A 171 -2.96 5.55 17.98
C LEU A 171 -1.75 5.82 18.90
N ALA A 172 -1.99 5.97 20.22
CA ALA A 172 -0.94 6.13 21.21
C ALA A 172 0.00 4.91 21.29
N LEU A 173 -0.53 3.71 21.09
CA LEU A 173 0.29 2.49 20.99
C LEU A 173 1.20 2.56 19.76
N LEU A 174 0.65 2.86 18.59
CA LEU A 174 1.39 2.95 17.33
C LEU A 174 2.47 4.06 17.38
N ASP A 175 2.16 5.19 18.01
CA ASP A 175 3.12 6.28 18.28
C ASP A 175 4.33 5.77 19.08
N ARG A 176 4.08 5.07 20.20
CA ARG A 176 5.16 4.47 21.00
C ARG A 176 5.93 3.41 20.20
N CYS A 177 5.22 2.55 19.47
CA CYS A 177 5.82 1.49 18.67
C CYS A 177 6.73 2.04 17.56
N ALA A 178 6.36 3.16 16.94
CA ALA A 178 7.17 3.80 15.93
C ALA A 178 8.50 4.33 16.51
N VAL A 179 8.49 4.87 17.73
CA VAL A 179 9.70 5.30 18.44
C VAL A 179 10.59 4.09 18.76
N GLU A 180 10.03 2.99 19.26
CA GLU A 180 10.80 1.78 19.53
C GLU A 180 11.36 1.14 18.26
N ALA A 181 10.61 1.15 17.16
CA ALA A 181 11.12 0.72 15.85
C ALA A 181 12.29 1.59 15.39
N ALA A 182 12.22 2.91 15.58
CA ALA A 182 13.33 3.82 15.27
C ALA A 182 14.56 3.57 16.15
N ARG A 183 14.37 3.29 17.45
CA ARG A 183 15.47 2.94 18.38
C ARG A 183 16.14 1.62 18.01
N ALA A 184 15.35 0.58 17.72
CA ALA A 184 15.88 -0.73 17.33
C ALA A 184 16.70 -0.63 16.03
N ARG A 185 16.23 0.19 15.09
CA ARG A 185 16.91 0.43 13.80
C ARG A 185 18.24 1.18 13.96
N ALA A 186 18.37 2.09 14.91
CA ALA A 186 19.58 2.88 15.11
C ALA A 186 20.84 2.04 15.40
N GLY A 187 20.69 0.78 15.80
CA GLY A 187 21.79 -0.17 16.00
C GLY A 187 22.22 -0.94 14.75
N LEU A 188 21.57 -0.76 13.60
CA LEU A 188 21.86 -1.50 12.37
C LEU A 188 23.01 -0.86 11.58
N ALA A 189 23.90 -1.71 11.07
CA ALA A 189 25.06 -1.25 10.30
C ALA A 189 24.66 -0.49 9.03
N GLY A 190 25.30 0.65 8.80
CA GLY A 190 25.08 1.48 7.62
C GLY A 190 23.73 2.20 7.61
N ILE A 191 23.03 2.28 8.74
CA ILE A 191 21.80 3.07 8.89
C ILE A 191 22.13 4.37 9.64
N ASP A 192 21.54 5.47 9.19
CA ASP A 192 21.55 6.72 9.95
C ASP A 192 20.75 6.52 11.26
N PRO A 193 21.38 6.60 12.44
CA PRO A 193 20.70 6.39 13.72
C PRO A 193 19.64 7.46 14.02
N ASP A 194 19.69 8.60 13.34
CA ASP A 194 18.73 9.70 13.46
C ASP A 194 17.67 9.70 12.34
N GLY A 195 17.78 8.78 11.37
CA GLY A 195 16.86 8.67 10.25
C GLY A 195 15.43 8.30 10.69
N PRO A 196 14.38 8.97 10.18
CA PRO A 196 13.01 8.68 10.58
C PRO A 196 12.52 7.30 10.15
N VAL A 197 11.61 6.74 10.94
CA VAL A 197 10.78 5.59 10.60
C VAL A 197 9.36 6.09 10.34
N THR A 198 8.87 5.81 9.13
CA THR A 198 7.49 6.06 8.73
C THR A 198 6.74 4.73 8.65
N LEU A 199 5.76 4.54 9.52
CA LEU A 199 4.88 3.38 9.54
C LEU A 199 3.53 3.76 8.93
N SER A 200 3.23 3.21 7.75
CA SER A 200 1.90 3.23 7.14
C SER A 200 1.13 2.00 7.60
N VAL A 201 0.28 2.14 8.60
CA VAL A 201 -0.40 1.03 9.26
C VAL A 201 -1.81 0.86 8.70
N ARG A 202 -2.18 -0.38 8.41
CA ARG A 202 -3.49 -0.83 7.93
C ARG A 202 -4.12 -1.66 9.01
N VAL A 203 -5.29 -1.25 9.48
CA VAL A 203 -5.94 -1.88 10.61
C VAL A 203 -7.01 -2.84 10.11
N LEU A 204 -6.89 -4.10 10.51
CA LEU A 204 -7.86 -5.17 10.27
C LEU A 204 -8.63 -5.48 11.53
N ASP A 205 -9.93 -5.72 11.39
CA ASP A 205 -10.72 -6.34 12.44
C ASP A 205 -10.18 -7.77 12.73
N PRO A 206 -10.09 -8.21 13.99
CA PRO A 206 -9.75 -9.58 14.35
C PRO A 206 -10.55 -10.64 13.60
N ALA A 207 -11.83 -10.38 13.31
CA ALA A 207 -12.67 -11.30 12.54
C ALA A 207 -12.25 -11.42 11.06
N ASP A 208 -11.60 -10.39 10.52
CA ASP A 208 -11.15 -10.30 9.13
C ASP A 208 -9.68 -10.76 8.94
N ALA A 209 -8.94 -10.90 10.06
CA ALA A 209 -7.53 -11.22 10.07
C ALA A 209 -7.22 -12.63 9.56
N VAL A 210 -6.35 -12.72 8.56
CA VAL A 210 -5.77 -13.98 8.09
C VAL A 210 -4.39 -14.11 8.73
N ARG A 211 -4.20 -15.14 9.56
CA ARG A 211 -2.89 -15.38 10.16
C ARG A 211 -1.89 -15.85 9.08
N PRO A 212 -0.72 -15.22 8.97
CA PRO A 212 0.33 -15.72 8.09
C PRO A 212 0.72 -17.14 8.51
N GLY A 213 0.96 -18.02 7.52
CA GLY A 213 1.50 -19.34 7.77
C GLY A 213 2.93 -19.27 8.36
N PRO A 214 3.47 -20.37 8.90
CA PRO A 214 4.85 -20.36 9.38
C PRO A 214 5.82 -20.11 8.21
N PRO A 215 6.90 -19.32 8.42
CA PRO A 215 7.96 -19.19 7.42
C PRO A 215 8.69 -20.54 7.27
N GLY A 216 9.24 -20.75 6.09
CA GLY A 216 9.97 -21.97 5.75
C GLY A 216 10.97 -21.73 4.62
N PRO A 217 11.73 -22.77 4.25
CA PRO A 217 12.76 -22.63 3.23
C PRO A 217 12.17 -22.12 1.90
N ASP A 218 11.04 -22.67 1.43
CA ASP A 218 10.37 -22.21 0.21
C ASP A 218 9.43 -21.02 0.41
N ARG A 219 9.32 -20.53 1.66
CA ARG A 219 8.44 -19.41 2.03
C ARG A 219 9.14 -18.52 3.06
N PRO A 220 10.11 -17.70 2.64
CA PRO A 220 10.78 -16.78 3.55
C PRO A 220 9.78 -15.84 4.23
N ARG A 221 10.06 -15.40 5.45
CA ARG A 221 9.13 -14.59 6.25
C ARG A 221 8.66 -13.33 5.53
N ALA A 222 9.54 -12.62 4.82
CA ALA A 222 9.15 -11.43 4.05
C ALA A 222 8.09 -11.75 2.98
N LEU A 223 8.19 -12.90 2.31
CA LEU A 223 7.20 -13.33 1.32
C LEU A 223 5.85 -13.63 1.98
N VAL A 224 5.87 -14.39 3.07
CA VAL A 224 4.65 -14.77 3.81
C VAL A 224 3.91 -13.54 4.31
N LEU A 225 4.62 -12.57 4.91
CA LEU A 225 4.03 -11.34 5.43
C LEU A 225 3.47 -10.45 4.30
N ARG A 226 4.12 -10.43 3.14
CA ARG A 226 3.63 -9.70 1.96
C ARG A 226 2.36 -10.32 1.41
N GLU A 227 2.33 -11.64 1.22
CA GLU A 227 1.14 -12.39 0.78
C GLU A 227 -0.03 -12.19 1.74
N ALA A 228 0.22 -12.22 3.05
CA ALA A 228 -0.81 -11.96 4.06
C ALA A 228 -1.36 -10.52 3.98
N ALA A 229 -0.50 -9.52 3.82
CA ALA A 229 -0.92 -8.12 3.64
C ALA A 229 -1.74 -7.92 2.36
N GLU A 230 -1.35 -8.58 1.26
CA GLU A 230 -2.10 -8.56 -0.01
C GLU A 230 -3.47 -9.23 0.12
N ALA A 231 -3.54 -10.41 0.74
CA ALA A 231 -4.79 -11.14 0.97
C ALA A 231 -5.76 -10.36 1.87
N ALA A 232 -5.24 -9.66 2.87
CA ALA A 232 -6.03 -8.83 3.77
C ALA A 232 -6.45 -7.48 3.15
N SER A 233 -5.87 -7.10 2.01
CA SER A 233 -5.87 -5.72 1.55
C SER A 233 -7.26 -5.11 1.37
N ALA A 234 -8.21 -5.90 0.86
CA ALA A 234 -9.60 -5.51 0.61
C ALA A 234 -10.44 -5.39 1.87
N ARG A 235 -10.01 -5.99 2.99
CA ARG A 235 -10.72 -6.00 4.28
C ARG A 235 -10.27 -4.91 5.24
N VAL A 236 -9.26 -4.14 4.86
CA VAL A 236 -8.70 -3.07 5.69
C VAL A 236 -9.76 -1.98 5.87
N ARG A 237 -10.12 -1.73 7.14
CA ARG A 237 -11.15 -0.74 7.51
C ARG A 237 -10.57 0.63 7.78
N HIS A 238 -9.39 0.67 8.42
CA HIS A 238 -8.71 1.90 8.76
C HIS A 238 -7.26 1.89 8.29
N ARG A 239 -6.72 3.09 8.10
CA ARG A 239 -5.32 3.33 7.81
C ARG A 239 -4.81 4.41 8.74
N THR A 240 -3.54 4.38 9.07
CA THR A 240 -2.89 5.47 9.80
C THR A 240 -1.44 5.57 9.37
N THR A 241 -0.86 6.74 9.49
CA THR A 241 0.56 6.96 9.26
C THR A 241 1.15 7.52 10.53
N VAL A 242 2.29 6.96 10.94
CA VAL A 242 3.08 7.44 12.08
C VAL A 242 4.48 7.71 11.60
N ARG A 243 5.05 8.83 12.01
CA ARG A 243 6.44 9.16 11.74
C ARG A 243 7.17 9.45 13.04
N ALA A 244 8.25 8.72 13.30
CA ALA A 244 9.05 8.86 14.50
C ALA A 244 10.56 8.82 14.20
N THR A 245 11.34 9.40 15.10
CA THR A 245 12.78 9.15 15.23
C THR A 245 13.04 8.51 16.58
N ARG A 246 14.31 8.16 16.86
CA ARG A 246 14.70 7.62 18.18
C ARG A 246 14.37 8.55 19.35
N TYR A 247 14.21 9.85 19.09
CA TYR A 247 13.94 10.88 20.09
C TYR A 247 12.45 11.12 20.36
N GLY A 248 11.56 10.68 19.46
CA GLY A 248 10.13 10.88 19.62
C GLY A 248 9.36 10.87 18.32
N VAL A 249 8.07 11.17 18.45
CA VAL A 249 7.13 11.25 17.34
C VAL A 249 7.24 12.62 16.67
N HIS A 250 7.44 12.62 15.35
CA HIS A 250 7.39 13.83 14.52
C HIS A 250 5.98 14.07 13.97
N GLU A 251 5.31 13.00 13.56
CA GLU A 251 3.94 13.01 13.07
C GLU A 251 3.18 11.86 13.73
N GLY A 252 2.21 12.21 14.56
CA GLY A 252 1.44 11.23 15.32
C GLY A 252 0.44 10.48 14.45
N ALA A 253 0.08 9.30 14.91
CA ALA A 253 -0.91 8.45 14.27
C ALA A 253 -2.24 9.19 14.09
N THR A 254 -2.70 9.31 12.86
CA THR A 254 -4.04 9.82 12.52
C THR A 254 -4.88 8.73 11.88
N LEU A 255 -6.15 8.57 12.30
CA LEU A 255 -7.02 7.54 11.75
C LEU A 255 -7.63 8.04 10.43
N GLY A 256 -7.34 7.32 9.35
CA GLY A 256 -7.91 7.46 8.02
C GLY A 256 -8.62 6.18 7.58
N PHE A 257 -9.22 6.22 6.39
CA PHE A 257 -10.02 5.12 5.87
C PHE A 257 -9.22 4.06 5.13
N GLY A 258 -9.59 2.82 5.37
CA GLY A 258 -9.29 1.69 4.51
C GLY A 258 -10.35 1.44 3.43
N PRO A 259 -10.05 0.59 2.44
CA PRO A 259 -10.96 0.26 1.33
C PRO A 259 -12.30 -0.35 1.79
N ALA A 260 -12.32 -1.14 2.86
CA ALA A 260 -13.54 -1.79 3.36
C ALA A 260 -14.48 -0.81 4.07
N GLY A 261 -13.94 0.24 4.70
CA GLY A 261 -14.72 1.24 5.45
C GLY A 261 -15.35 2.32 4.57
N ALA A 262 -15.17 2.26 3.25
CA ALA A 262 -15.48 3.35 2.33
C ALA A 262 -16.78 3.17 1.53
N THR A 263 -17.62 2.19 1.86
CA THR A 263 -18.85 1.89 1.12
C THR A 263 -20.02 2.79 1.54
N GLY A 264 -20.61 3.51 0.58
CA GLY A 264 -21.87 4.24 0.78
C GLY A 264 -21.71 5.73 1.12
N TYR A 265 -20.77 6.08 2.00
CA TYR A 265 -20.65 7.48 2.47
C TYR A 265 -20.26 8.49 1.39
N ARG A 266 -19.49 8.11 0.37
CA ARG A 266 -19.10 9.04 -0.71
C ARG A 266 -20.33 9.62 -1.40
N ALA A 267 -21.23 8.74 -1.84
CA ALA A 267 -22.46 9.16 -2.50
C ALA A 267 -23.36 9.94 -1.54
N ALA A 268 -23.42 9.55 -0.27
CA ALA A 268 -24.16 10.30 0.75
C ALA A 268 -23.59 11.71 0.99
N ALA A 269 -22.26 11.85 1.10
CA ALA A 269 -21.58 13.12 1.29
C ALA A 269 -21.75 14.04 0.07
N GLU A 270 -21.56 13.52 -1.15
CA GLU A 270 -21.79 14.27 -2.39
C GLU A 270 -23.26 14.74 -2.50
N ARG A 271 -24.22 13.87 -2.16
CA ARG A 271 -25.66 14.25 -2.15
C ARG A 271 -25.96 15.33 -1.10
N ALA A 272 -25.43 15.21 0.10
CA ALA A 272 -25.66 16.18 1.17
C ALA A 272 -25.00 17.53 0.87
N ALA A 273 -23.78 17.54 0.32
CA ALA A 273 -23.14 18.76 -0.17
C ALA A 273 -23.97 19.42 -1.29
N ALA A 274 -24.44 18.64 -2.27
CA ALA A 274 -25.29 19.15 -3.34
C ALA A 274 -26.63 19.70 -2.83
N ALA A 275 -27.23 19.09 -1.80
CA ALA A 275 -28.43 19.59 -1.16
C ALA A 275 -28.17 20.91 -0.41
N HIS A 276 -27.07 20.98 0.34
CA HIS A 276 -26.67 22.17 1.07
C HIS A 276 -26.41 23.35 0.13
N LEU A 277 -25.62 23.16 -0.94
CA LEU A 277 -25.33 24.22 -1.91
C LEU A 277 -26.60 24.79 -2.55
N ARG A 278 -27.57 23.93 -2.86
CA ARG A 278 -28.90 24.34 -3.37
C ARG A 278 -29.66 25.17 -2.33
N ALA A 279 -29.69 24.73 -1.08
CA ALA A 279 -30.37 25.43 0.00
C ALA A 279 -29.76 26.80 0.32
N THR A 280 -28.44 26.93 0.21
CA THR A 280 -27.71 28.19 0.48
C THR A 280 -27.63 29.11 -0.75
N GLY A 281 -28.27 28.75 -1.86
CA GLY A 281 -28.26 29.54 -3.09
C GLY A 281 -26.87 29.70 -3.73
N VAL A 282 -25.93 28.80 -3.43
CA VAL A 282 -24.59 28.82 -4.03
C VAL A 282 -24.71 28.17 -5.41
N PRO A 283 -24.56 28.92 -6.50
CA PRO A 283 -24.61 28.34 -7.83
C PRO A 283 -23.38 27.44 -7.98
N ALA A 284 -23.57 26.14 -8.24
CA ALA A 284 -22.47 25.22 -8.53
C ALA A 284 -22.46 24.98 -10.05
N ALA A 285 -21.37 25.36 -10.72
CA ALA A 285 -21.28 25.28 -12.19
C ALA A 285 -21.06 23.85 -12.71
N ASN A 286 -20.68 22.92 -11.83
CA ASN A 286 -20.42 21.52 -12.15
C ASN A 286 -20.91 20.61 -11.01
N SER A 287 -21.24 19.37 -11.34
CA SER A 287 -21.56 18.32 -10.35
C SER A 287 -20.48 18.29 -9.26
N PRO A 288 -20.81 18.54 -7.98
CA PRO A 288 -19.84 18.50 -6.91
C PRO A 288 -19.18 17.12 -6.91
N ALA A 289 -17.86 17.11 -7.03
CA ALA A 289 -17.08 15.89 -7.10
C ALA A 289 -16.24 15.81 -5.83
N LEU A 290 -16.34 14.69 -5.12
CA LEU A 290 -15.50 14.47 -3.94
C LEU A 290 -14.02 14.36 -4.36
N HIS A 291 -13.22 15.41 -4.16
CA HIS A 291 -11.75 15.34 -4.26
C HIS A 291 -11.07 14.88 -2.95
N ALA A 292 -11.85 14.53 -1.94
CA ALA A 292 -11.55 13.63 -0.82
C ALA A 292 -10.33 13.96 0.07
N PHE A 293 -10.58 14.71 1.13
CA PHE A 293 -10.00 14.42 2.45
C PHE A 293 -11.10 13.94 3.39
N ARG A 294 -10.76 12.96 4.24
CA ARG A 294 -11.73 12.23 5.04
C ARG A 294 -11.08 11.84 6.36
N GLN A 295 -11.59 12.40 7.46
CA GLN A 295 -11.06 12.17 8.78
C GLN A 295 -12.19 11.74 9.71
N TYR A 296 -11.90 10.82 10.63
CA TYR A 296 -12.86 10.51 11.70
C TYR A 296 -13.16 11.74 12.52
N LEU A 297 -14.43 11.88 12.92
CA LEU A 297 -14.76 12.85 13.95
C LEU A 297 -14.08 12.44 15.26
N PRO A 298 -13.54 13.37 16.07
CA PRO A 298 -12.97 13.05 17.36
C PRO A 298 -13.93 12.23 18.21
N GLY A 299 -13.43 11.11 18.75
CA GLY A 299 -14.23 10.20 19.57
C GLY A 299 -15.20 9.31 18.79
N SER A 300 -15.21 9.34 17.45
CA SER A 300 -16.06 8.47 16.63
C SER A 300 -15.24 7.47 15.81
N THR A 301 -15.78 6.26 15.68
CA THR A 301 -15.25 5.15 14.87
C THR A 301 -16.13 4.84 13.65
N ASP A 302 -17.27 5.50 13.55
CA ASP A 302 -18.36 5.22 12.62
C ASP A 302 -18.86 6.48 11.91
N ARG A 303 -18.39 7.68 12.26
CA ARG A 303 -18.71 8.95 11.60
C ARG A 303 -17.46 9.73 11.22
N VAL A 304 -17.54 10.39 10.07
CA VAL A 304 -16.41 11.09 9.48
C VAL A 304 -16.79 12.44 8.94
N ARG A 305 -15.81 13.33 8.86
CA ARG A 305 -15.88 14.58 8.11
C ARG A 305 -15.30 14.35 6.72
N ALA A 306 -16.14 14.49 5.71
CA ALA A 306 -15.77 14.49 4.30
C ALA A 306 -15.76 15.93 3.77
N TYR A 307 -14.72 16.30 3.03
CA TYR A 307 -14.65 17.59 2.33
C TYR A 307 -14.99 17.39 0.85
N VAL A 308 -16.14 17.91 0.43
CA VAL A 308 -16.65 17.82 -0.94
C VAL A 308 -16.33 19.10 -1.68
N SER A 309 -15.36 19.02 -2.58
CA SER A 309 -14.95 20.12 -3.45
C SER A 309 -15.97 20.41 -4.55
N PHE A 310 -16.11 21.68 -4.88
CA PHE A 310 -16.91 22.14 -6.00
C PHE A 310 -16.32 23.44 -6.58
N ARG A 311 -16.68 23.72 -7.84
CA ARG A 311 -16.25 24.93 -8.54
C ARG A 311 -17.41 25.89 -8.71
N SER A 312 -17.22 27.13 -8.24
CA SER A 312 -18.17 28.21 -8.45
C SER A 312 -18.16 28.67 -9.93
N PRO A 313 -19.32 29.07 -10.49
CA PRO A 313 -19.39 29.70 -11.80
C PRO A 313 -18.47 30.91 -11.89
N GLY A 314 -17.79 31.06 -13.02
CA GLY A 314 -16.89 32.18 -13.29
C GLY A 314 -15.45 31.98 -12.78
N ARG A 315 -15.14 30.89 -12.07
CA ARG A 315 -13.77 30.55 -11.69
C ARG A 315 -13.18 29.50 -12.64
N THR A 316 -12.00 29.77 -13.19
CA THR A 316 -11.34 28.92 -14.20
C THR A 316 -10.07 28.24 -13.69
N SER A 317 -9.51 28.69 -12.56
CA SER A 317 -8.25 28.16 -12.04
C SER A 317 -8.47 26.97 -11.09
N PRO A 318 -7.60 25.94 -11.10
CA PRO A 318 -7.68 24.82 -10.15
C PRO A 318 -7.53 25.20 -8.67
N GLY A 319 -6.94 26.35 -8.35
CA GLY A 319 -6.76 26.85 -6.97
C GLY A 319 -7.99 27.58 -6.40
N ASP A 320 -9.08 27.63 -7.15
CA ASP A 320 -10.31 28.34 -6.81
C ASP A 320 -11.42 27.43 -6.29
N ASP A 321 -11.10 26.15 -6.09
CA ASP A 321 -12.07 25.18 -5.61
C ASP A 321 -12.49 25.53 -4.16
N ARG A 322 -13.79 25.45 -3.91
CA ARG A 322 -14.37 25.59 -2.57
C ARG A 322 -14.74 24.22 -2.07
N VAL A 323 -14.87 24.03 -0.77
CA VAL A 323 -15.33 22.75 -0.22
C VAL A 323 -16.55 22.92 0.67
N VAL A 324 -17.38 21.88 0.72
CA VAL A 324 -18.41 21.70 1.76
C VAL A 324 -17.91 20.64 2.73
N ALA A 325 -17.87 20.97 4.02
CA ALA A 325 -17.64 19.98 5.06
C ALA A 325 -18.94 19.21 5.34
N VAL A 326 -18.89 17.89 5.29
CA VAL A 326 -20.03 17.00 5.52
C VAL A 326 -19.68 15.93 6.54
N ASP A 327 -20.43 15.88 7.64
CA ASP A 327 -20.33 14.82 8.63
C ASP A 327 -21.25 13.68 8.24
N VAL A 328 -20.75 12.47 8.06
CA VAL A 328 -21.53 11.33 7.54
C VAL A 328 -21.10 10.03 8.21
N GLY A 329 -22.04 9.12 8.43
CA GLY A 329 -21.75 7.76 8.86
C GLY A 329 -20.89 7.02 7.84
N THR A 330 -20.07 6.08 8.28
CA THR A 330 -19.19 5.28 7.42
C THR A 330 -19.95 4.41 6.42
N ASP A 331 -21.18 4.03 6.76
CA ASP A 331 -22.17 3.36 5.90
C ASP A 331 -22.97 4.33 5.00
N GLY A 332 -22.77 5.64 5.17
CA GLY A 332 -23.52 6.71 4.51
C GLY A 332 -24.77 7.18 5.24
N SER A 333 -25.00 6.74 6.47
CA SER A 333 -26.09 7.22 7.32
C SER A 333 -25.91 8.68 7.76
N ASP A 334 -27.03 9.34 8.07
CA ASP A 334 -27.12 10.67 8.69
C ASP A 334 -26.13 11.74 8.19
N PRO A 335 -26.06 12.01 6.86
CA PRO A 335 -25.15 13.02 6.36
C PRO A 335 -25.63 14.43 6.74
N VAL A 336 -24.75 15.20 7.40
CA VAL A 336 -24.97 16.58 7.85
C VAL A 336 -23.94 17.48 7.18
N ALA A 337 -24.40 18.31 6.24
CA ALA A 337 -23.57 19.35 5.65
C ALA A 337 -23.49 20.56 6.59
N LEU A 338 -22.27 21.00 6.89
CA LEU A 338 -22.01 22.00 7.92
C LEU A 338 -21.91 23.41 7.32
N ARG A 339 -20.89 23.62 6.49
CA ARG A 339 -20.64 24.92 5.86
C ARG A 339 -19.76 24.82 4.63
N VAL A 340 -19.79 25.88 3.83
CA VAL A 340 -18.88 26.12 2.71
C VAL A 340 -17.60 26.78 3.22
N LEU A 341 -16.45 26.26 2.81
CA LEU A 341 -15.11 26.77 3.12
C LEU A 341 -14.41 27.21 1.84
N ASP A 342 -13.67 28.32 1.93
CA ASP A 342 -12.71 28.70 0.91
C ASP A 342 -11.41 27.93 1.16
N ALA A 343 -11.04 27.04 0.25
CA ALA A 343 -9.94 26.12 0.45
C ALA A 343 -9.11 25.99 -0.82
N PRO A 344 -8.12 26.89 -1.05
CA PRO A 344 -7.29 26.85 -2.25
C PRO A 344 -6.49 25.54 -2.37
N GLN A 345 -6.37 24.80 -1.26
CA GLN A 345 -5.80 23.46 -1.19
C GLN A 345 -6.64 22.60 -0.25
N PRO A 346 -7.66 21.88 -0.75
CA PRO A 346 -8.56 21.08 0.08
C PRO A 346 -7.86 19.99 0.90
N TRP A 347 -6.63 19.60 0.51
CA TRP A 347 -5.77 18.66 1.23
C TRP A 347 -5.02 19.26 2.42
N ARG A 348 -5.14 20.56 2.69
CA ARG A 348 -4.48 21.24 3.83
C ARG A 348 -5.44 21.74 4.89
N LEU A 349 -6.74 21.40 4.79
CA LEU A 349 -7.71 21.86 5.78
C LEU A 349 -7.48 21.13 7.10
N PRO A 350 -7.17 21.84 8.20
CA PRO A 350 -7.12 21.23 9.50
C PRO A 350 -8.50 20.72 9.90
N PHE A 351 -8.53 19.68 10.72
CA PHE A 351 -9.73 19.38 11.49
C PHE A 351 -10.03 20.59 12.39
N GLU A 352 -11.16 21.25 12.17
CA GLU A 352 -11.66 22.29 13.07
C GLU A 352 -12.62 21.66 14.10
N PRO A 353 -12.23 21.59 15.39
CA PRO A 353 -13.15 21.22 16.45
C PRO A 353 -14.28 22.25 16.55
N GLY A 354 -15.53 21.80 16.74
CA GLY A 354 -16.65 22.70 17.01
C GLY A 354 -17.43 23.23 15.80
N LEU A 355 -17.17 22.73 14.59
CA LEU A 355 -18.10 22.91 13.47
C LEU A 355 -19.36 22.08 13.70
N ARG A 356 -20.34 22.67 14.37
CA ARG A 356 -21.74 22.25 14.42
C ARG A 356 -22.61 23.43 14.06
#